data_AF-A0A821KHI7-F1
#
_entry.id   AF-A0A821KHI7-F1
#
_cell.length_a   1.000
_cell.length_b   1.000
_cell.length_c   1.000
_cell.angle_alpha   90.00
_cell.angle_beta   90.00
_cell.angle_gamma   90.00
#
_symmetry.space_group_name_H-M   'P 1'
#
loop_
_entity.id
_entity.type
_entity.pdbx_description
1 polymer ?
#
loop_
_entity_poly.entity_id
_entity_poly.type
_entity_poly.pdbx_seq_one_letter_code
_entity_poly.pdbx_strand_id
1 'polypeptide(L)'
;MLLYLLFGFTVTAAAHQCPPCRTWIEDQLRTVHIPGLAAIVVNSSDILYEQGFGFHSPISNQYPIDPLKSIFVLASLSKTFIALAAMQLAEKGQLNLDVDINQYLNFPIRIFHPSHPQSIITMRHILSHSSGLGSNYEEEFHHGMPGDDFVKTNLTDVVLRYLLNKLSWLSEAPGNVTYYTNVGAAWGALAIERISGLTFENYVRQRILDPLGIST
;
A
#
# COMPACT_ATOMS: atom_id res chain seq x y z
N MET A 1 -39.06 52.03 2.35
CA MET A 1 -39.12 51.04 3.44
C MET A 1 -39.27 49.66 2.80
N LEU A 2 -38.14 49.04 2.40
CA LEU A 2 -38.13 47.69 1.83
C LEU A 2 -37.85 46.69 2.96
N LEU A 3 -38.83 45.82 3.24
CA LEU A 3 -38.68 44.70 4.15
C LEU A 3 -37.95 43.56 3.41
N TYR A 4 -36.75 43.20 3.85
CA TYR A 4 -36.10 41.94 3.47
C TYR A 4 -36.58 40.85 4.42
N LEU A 5 -37.42 39.94 3.93
CA LEU A 5 -37.74 38.67 4.59
C LEU A 5 -36.60 37.67 4.31
N LEU A 6 -35.64 37.60 5.22
CA LEU A 6 -34.66 36.52 5.28
C LEU A 6 -35.35 35.27 5.83
N PHE A 7 -35.76 34.36 4.96
CA PHE A 7 -36.08 32.98 5.36
C PHE A 7 -34.76 32.30 5.72
N GLY A 8 -34.41 32.35 7.00
CA GLY A 8 -33.39 31.47 7.57
C GLY A 8 -33.91 30.05 7.53
N PHE A 9 -33.56 29.29 6.50
CA PHE A 9 -33.59 27.84 6.60
C PHE A 9 -32.44 27.46 7.55
N THR A 10 -32.78 27.28 8.83
CA THR A 10 -31.94 26.46 9.70
C THR A 10 -32.01 25.05 9.14
N VAL A 11 -31.00 24.68 8.34
CA VAL A 11 -30.69 23.27 8.14
C VAL A 11 -30.26 22.78 9.52
N THR A 12 -31.18 22.21 10.27
CA THR A 12 -30.83 21.31 11.36
C THR A 12 -30.08 20.17 10.71
N ALA A 13 -28.74 20.24 10.74
CA ALA A 13 -27.92 19.07 10.53
C ALA A 13 -28.42 18.03 11.51
N ALA A 14 -29.09 16.99 11.01
CA ALA A 14 -29.45 15.85 11.82
C ALA A 14 -28.17 15.38 12.51
N ALA A 15 -28.19 15.36 13.84
CA ALA A 15 -27.09 14.90 14.65
C ALA A 15 -26.64 13.52 14.14
N HIS A 16 -25.43 13.47 13.60
CA HIS A 16 -24.59 12.31 13.29
C HIS A 16 -25.28 10.93 13.39
N GLN A 17 -25.85 10.45 12.29
CA GLN A 17 -26.04 9.00 12.09
C GLN A 17 -25.03 8.50 11.05
N CYS A 18 -23.81 8.24 11.50
CA CYS A 18 -23.00 7.09 11.09
C CYS A 18 -21.72 7.07 11.94
N PRO A 19 -21.32 5.92 12.49
CA PRO A 19 -21.21 4.63 11.79
C PRO A 19 -22.07 3.52 12.43
N PRO A 20 -22.04 2.25 11.93
CA PRO A 20 -22.83 1.18 12.50
C PRO A 20 -22.72 1.13 14.03
N CYS A 21 -23.85 0.81 14.69
CA CYS A 21 -23.90 0.68 16.14
C CYS A 21 -22.76 -0.22 16.61
N ARG A 22 -22.02 0.20 17.65
CA ARG A 22 -20.92 -0.56 18.25
C ARG A 22 -21.26 -2.04 18.41
N THR A 23 -22.47 -2.31 18.89
CA THR A 23 -22.97 -3.69 19.13
C THR A 23 -23.03 -4.51 17.84
N TRP A 24 -23.46 -3.91 16.73
CA TRP A 24 -23.48 -4.58 15.43
C TRP A 24 -22.07 -4.95 14.97
N ILE A 25 -21.10 -4.02 15.10
CA ILE A 25 -19.70 -4.29 14.72
C ILE A 25 -19.15 -5.43 15.59
N GLU A 26 -19.36 -5.36 16.91
CA GLU A 26 -18.92 -6.42 17.83
C GLU A 26 -19.57 -7.78 17.52
N ASP A 27 -20.85 -7.81 17.13
CA ASP A 27 -21.54 -9.02 16.68
C ASP A 27 -20.94 -9.58 15.39
N GLN A 28 -20.60 -8.72 14.42
CA GLN A 28 -19.94 -9.14 13.19
C GLN A 28 -18.55 -9.72 13.49
N LEU A 29 -17.74 -9.02 14.29
CA LEU A 29 -16.39 -9.47 14.67
C LEU A 29 -16.42 -10.84 15.35
N ARG A 30 -17.39 -11.06 16.26
CA ARG A 30 -17.61 -12.38 16.88
C ARG A 30 -17.97 -13.45 15.85
N THR A 31 -18.87 -13.14 14.93
CA THR A 31 -19.37 -14.08 13.91
C THR A 31 -18.26 -14.55 12.97
N VAL A 32 -17.37 -13.64 12.55
CA VAL A 32 -16.25 -13.96 11.64
C VAL A 32 -14.93 -14.21 12.36
N HIS A 33 -14.95 -14.33 13.70
CA HIS A 33 -13.80 -14.65 14.55
C HIS A 33 -12.62 -13.67 14.38
N ILE A 34 -12.89 -12.38 14.20
CA ILE A 34 -11.86 -11.34 14.17
C ILE A 34 -11.59 -10.85 15.61
N PRO A 35 -10.36 -11.00 16.15
CA PRO A 35 -10.07 -10.66 17.55
C PRO A 35 -10.20 -9.18 17.89
N GLY A 36 -9.88 -8.30 16.95
CA GLY A 36 -9.96 -6.86 17.15
C GLY A 36 -9.92 -6.07 15.85
N LEU A 37 -10.42 -4.83 15.92
CA LEU A 37 -10.56 -3.91 14.80
C LEU A 37 -10.35 -2.47 15.28
N ALA A 38 -9.62 -1.66 14.52
CA ALA A 38 -9.65 -0.21 14.64
C ALA A 38 -10.47 0.35 13.46
N ALA A 39 -11.40 1.26 13.75
CA ALA A 39 -12.21 1.93 12.73
C ALA A 39 -12.14 3.44 12.92
N ILE A 40 -11.67 4.14 11.89
CA ILE A 40 -11.60 5.59 11.84
C ILE A 40 -12.34 6.07 10.58
N VAL A 41 -13.24 7.02 10.73
CA VAL A 41 -13.93 7.70 9.63
C VAL A 41 -13.57 9.18 9.71
N VAL A 42 -13.10 9.73 8.59
CA VAL A 42 -12.66 11.13 8.50
C VAL A 42 -13.42 11.84 7.38
N ASN A 43 -13.53 13.17 7.50
CA ASN A 43 -13.83 14.04 6.36
C ASN A 43 -12.61 14.94 6.05
N SER A 44 -12.81 16.03 5.31
CA SER A 44 -11.75 16.96 4.94
C SER A 44 -11.04 17.66 6.11
N SER A 45 -11.69 17.77 7.27
CA SER A 45 -11.19 18.56 8.41
C SER A 45 -11.16 17.81 9.74
N ASP A 46 -11.99 16.76 9.89
CA ASP A 46 -12.34 16.19 11.18
C ASP A 46 -12.37 14.66 11.14
N ILE A 47 -12.05 14.07 12.30
CA ILE A 47 -12.34 12.66 12.59
C ILE A 47 -13.80 12.58 13.03
N LEU A 48 -14.63 11.93 12.23
CA LEU A 48 -16.06 11.73 12.47
C LEU A 48 -16.34 10.50 13.34
N TYR A 49 -15.42 9.55 13.33
CA TYR A 49 -15.50 8.35 14.14
C TYR A 49 -14.12 7.79 14.40
N GLU A 50 -13.91 7.30 15.62
CA GLU A 50 -12.67 6.71 16.07
C GLU A 50 -13.02 5.70 17.16
N GLN A 51 -12.96 4.40 16.84
CA GLN A 51 -13.25 3.35 17.82
C GLN A 51 -12.34 2.15 17.62
N GLY A 52 -11.90 1.59 18.75
CA GLY A 52 -11.25 0.29 18.83
C GLY A 52 -12.23 -0.77 19.35
N PHE A 53 -12.13 -1.97 18.79
CA PHE A 53 -12.95 -3.13 19.12
C PHE A 53 -12.06 -4.30 19.47
N GLY A 54 -12.44 -5.06 20.49
CA GLY A 54 -11.74 -6.28 20.86
C GLY A 54 -10.29 -6.05 21.28
N PHE A 55 -9.43 -7.01 20.98
CA PHE A 55 -8.08 -7.09 21.51
C PHE A 55 -7.07 -7.52 20.42
N HIS A 56 -5.79 -7.25 20.65
CA HIS A 56 -4.69 -7.63 19.75
C HIS A 56 -4.58 -9.15 19.54
N SER A 57 -4.95 -9.95 20.54
CA SER A 57 -4.84 -11.41 20.52
C SER A 57 -6.06 -12.04 21.20
N PRO A 58 -6.60 -13.15 20.65
CA PRO A 58 -7.70 -13.87 21.28
C PRO A 58 -7.25 -14.78 22.43
N ILE A 59 -5.94 -15.02 22.59
CA ILE A 59 -5.41 -16.11 23.45
C ILE A 59 -4.47 -15.60 24.56
N SER A 60 -3.76 -14.49 24.35
CA SER A 60 -2.76 -13.97 25.30
C SER A 60 -2.94 -12.48 25.54
N ASN A 61 -2.66 -12.01 26.77
CA ASN A 61 -2.67 -10.62 27.22
C ASN A 61 -3.66 -9.72 26.46
N GLN A 62 -4.86 -9.56 27.00
CA GLN A 62 -5.97 -8.77 26.47
C GLN A 62 -5.62 -7.26 26.37
N TYR A 63 -4.68 -6.91 25.48
CA TYR A 63 -4.39 -5.53 25.12
C TYR A 63 -5.52 -5.05 24.23
N PRO A 64 -6.35 -4.09 24.69
CA PRO A 64 -7.46 -3.61 23.88
C PRO A 64 -6.93 -2.89 22.65
N ILE A 65 -7.69 -2.94 21.56
CA ILE A 65 -7.38 -2.11 20.39
C ILE A 65 -7.57 -0.64 20.77
N ASP A 66 -6.48 0.11 20.77
CA ASP A 66 -6.47 1.57 20.70
C ASP A 66 -6.46 1.97 19.21
N PRO A 67 -7.49 2.69 18.70
CA PRO A 67 -7.59 2.99 17.28
C PRO A 67 -6.48 3.91 16.74
N LEU A 68 -5.83 4.70 17.60
CA LEU A 68 -4.77 5.64 17.21
C LEU A 68 -3.36 5.09 17.43
N LYS A 69 -3.20 4.06 18.27
CA LYS A 69 -1.88 3.54 18.67
C LYS A 69 -1.63 2.09 18.32
N SER A 70 -2.68 1.30 18.07
CA SER A 70 -2.52 -0.10 17.71
C SER A 70 -1.93 -0.20 16.30
N ILE A 71 -0.81 -0.91 16.18
CA ILE A 71 -0.14 -1.13 14.89
C ILE A 71 -0.67 -2.41 14.27
N PHE A 72 -1.01 -2.32 12.98
CA PHE A 72 -1.46 -3.45 12.16
C PHE A 72 -0.53 -3.62 10.96
N VAL A 73 -0.37 -4.86 10.49
CA VAL A 73 0.31 -5.11 9.21
C VAL A 73 -0.60 -4.66 8.07
N LEU A 74 -0.19 -3.62 7.34
CA LEU A 74 -1.01 -2.98 6.30
C LEU A 74 -1.24 -3.84 5.04
N ALA A 75 -0.48 -4.93 4.89
CA ALA A 75 -0.51 -5.79 3.72
C ALA A 75 -0.45 -4.98 2.40
N SER A 76 -1.38 -5.22 1.47
CA SER A 76 -1.37 -4.57 0.16
C SER A 76 -1.64 -3.07 0.17
N LEU A 77 -2.15 -2.49 1.26
CA LEU A 77 -2.25 -1.03 1.39
C LEU A 77 -0.87 -0.36 1.28
N SER A 78 0.21 -1.06 1.63
CA SER A 78 1.58 -0.59 1.47
C SER A 78 1.93 -0.17 0.03
N LYS A 79 1.26 -0.72 -0.99
CA LYS A 79 1.50 -0.35 -2.41
C LYS A 79 1.11 1.09 -2.72
N THR A 80 0.21 1.68 -1.95
CA THR A 80 -0.14 3.10 -2.10
C THR A 80 1.05 4.01 -1.82
N PHE A 81 1.94 3.64 -0.90
CA PHE A 81 3.20 4.37 -0.64
C PHE A 81 4.20 4.24 -1.80
N ILE A 82 4.24 3.08 -2.48
CA ILE A 82 5.06 2.89 -3.69
C ILE A 82 4.57 3.83 -4.79
N ALA A 83 3.25 3.87 -5.03
CA ALA A 83 2.66 4.76 -6.01
C ALA A 83 2.91 6.24 -5.67
N LEU A 84 2.71 6.64 -4.41
CA LEU A 84 2.95 8.01 -3.96
C LEU A 84 4.42 8.43 -4.12
N ALA A 85 5.37 7.56 -3.73
CA ALA A 85 6.79 7.83 -3.89
C ALA A 85 7.20 7.94 -5.36
N ALA A 86 6.69 7.06 -6.23
CA ALA A 86 6.92 7.16 -7.67
C ALA A 86 6.39 8.48 -8.25
N MET A 87 5.20 8.92 -7.82
CA MET A 87 4.63 10.19 -8.24
C MET A 87 5.41 11.41 -7.72
N GLN A 88 5.91 11.38 -6.47
CA GLN A 88 6.78 12.43 -5.93
C GLN A 88 8.10 12.55 -6.71
N LEU A 89 8.68 11.43 -7.15
CA LEU A 89 9.87 11.42 -8.01
C LEU A 89 9.54 11.92 -9.43
N ALA A 90 8.37 11.56 -9.96
CA ALA A 90 7.92 12.01 -11.27
C ALA A 90 7.67 13.52 -11.32
N GLU A 91 7.03 14.08 -10.29
CA GLU A 91 6.81 15.52 -10.13
C GLU A 91 8.14 16.30 -10.11
N LYS A 92 9.19 15.72 -9.54
CA LYS A 92 10.55 16.28 -9.51
C LYS A 92 11.34 16.08 -10.80
N GLY A 93 10.77 15.44 -11.82
CA GLY A 93 11.45 15.08 -13.06
C GLY A 93 12.54 14.02 -12.91
N GLN A 94 12.60 13.33 -11.78
CA GLN A 94 13.60 12.28 -11.50
C GLN A 94 13.16 10.90 -12.01
N LEU A 95 11.86 10.71 -12.20
CA LEU A 95 11.25 9.50 -12.74
C LEU A 95 10.35 9.87 -13.92
N ASN A 96 10.48 9.15 -15.02
CA ASN A 96 9.52 9.17 -16.13
C ASN A 96 8.75 7.85 -16.10
N LEU A 97 7.42 7.95 -16.02
CA LEU A 97 6.54 6.79 -15.86
C LEU A 97 6.53 5.87 -17.10
N ASP A 98 6.94 6.40 -18.26
CA ASP A 98 6.73 5.78 -19.58
C ASP A 98 8.03 5.31 -20.25
N VAL A 99 9.18 5.46 -19.58
CA VAL A 99 10.46 4.91 -20.06
C VAL A 99 10.71 3.51 -19.51
N ASP A 100 11.64 2.79 -20.15
CA ASP A 100 12.09 1.49 -19.67
C ASP A 100 12.62 1.62 -18.23
N ILE A 101 12.02 0.86 -17.32
CA ILE A 101 12.38 0.85 -15.90
C ILE A 101 13.83 0.44 -15.66
N ASN A 102 14.43 -0.29 -16.59
CA ASN A 102 15.84 -0.65 -16.52
C ASN A 102 16.80 0.55 -16.55
N GLN A 103 16.34 1.73 -16.97
CA GLN A 103 17.09 2.98 -16.84
C GLN A 103 17.34 3.37 -15.38
N TYR A 104 16.50 2.88 -14.46
CA TYR A 104 16.59 3.16 -13.03
C TYR A 104 17.21 2.01 -12.24
N LEU A 105 16.96 0.76 -12.64
CA LEU A 105 17.42 -0.40 -11.90
C LEU A 105 18.95 -0.62 -11.99
N ASN A 106 19.53 -0.36 -13.17
CA ASN A 106 20.96 -0.50 -13.51
C ASN A 106 21.56 -1.92 -13.34
N PHE A 107 22.68 -2.18 -14.01
CA PHE A 107 23.36 -3.48 -13.94
C PHE A 107 23.88 -3.78 -12.51
N PRO A 108 23.84 -5.04 -12.03
CA PRO A 108 23.43 -6.26 -12.72
C PRO A 108 21.93 -6.57 -12.70
N ILE A 109 21.12 -5.75 -12.02
CA ILE A 109 19.71 -6.07 -11.74
C ILE A 109 18.83 -5.45 -12.81
N ARG A 110 18.39 -6.28 -13.76
CA ARG A 110 17.54 -5.87 -14.88
C ARG A 110 16.39 -6.85 -15.05
N ILE A 111 15.31 -6.38 -15.68
CA ILE A 111 14.10 -7.15 -15.91
C ILE A 111 13.66 -7.05 -17.37
N PHE A 112 13.41 -8.19 -18.00
CA PHE A 112 12.96 -8.29 -19.38
C PHE A 112 11.93 -9.40 -19.53
N HIS A 113 10.88 -9.15 -20.31
CA HIS A 113 9.89 -10.17 -20.60
C HIS A 113 10.49 -11.22 -21.54
N PRO A 114 10.57 -12.52 -21.15
CA PRO A 114 11.26 -13.54 -21.94
C PRO A 114 10.60 -13.79 -23.30
N SER A 115 9.27 -13.80 -23.35
CA SER A 115 8.51 -13.98 -24.60
C SER A 115 8.34 -12.70 -25.43
N HIS A 116 8.67 -11.53 -24.87
CA HIS A 116 8.48 -10.22 -25.51
C HIS A 116 9.71 -9.32 -25.30
N PRO A 117 10.92 -9.74 -25.71
CA PRO A 117 12.18 -9.10 -25.32
C PRO A 117 12.38 -7.69 -25.90
N GLN A 118 11.59 -7.31 -26.91
CA GLN A 118 11.60 -5.96 -27.49
C GLN A 118 10.65 -4.99 -26.77
N SER A 119 9.77 -5.50 -25.89
CA SER A 119 8.86 -4.66 -25.12
C SER A 119 9.57 -4.13 -23.89
N ILE A 120 9.31 -2.86 -23.56
CA ILE A 120 9.78 -2.25 -22.33
C ILE A 120 8.77 -2.48 -21.20
N ILE A 121 9.29 -2.65 -19.99
CA ILE A 121 8.48 -2.58 -18.77
C ILE A 121 8.69 -1.20 -18.18
N THR A 122 7.62 -0.48 -17.88
CA THR A 122 7.68 0.90 -17.38
C THR A 122 7.23 0.97 -15.94
N MET A 123 7.53 2.06 -15.23
CA MET A 123 6.96 2.29 -13.90
C MET A 123 5.42 2.36 -13.97
N ARG A 124 4.85 2.94 -15.04
CA ARG A 124 3.39 2.92 -15.25
C ARG A 124 2.85 1.49 -15.25
N HIS A 125 3.47 0.59 -16.02
CA HIS A 125 3.05 -0.81 -16.07
C HIS A 125 3.12 -1.49 -14.70
N ILE A 126 4.13 -1.18 -13.88
CA ILE A 126 4.21 -1.71 -12.52
C ILE A 126 3.06 -1.21 -11.66
N LEU A 127 2.84 0.11 -11.62
CA LEU A 127 1.83 0.72 -10.77
C LEU A 127 0.39 0.34 -11.18
N SER A 128 0.16 0.08 -12.48
CA SER A 128 -1.12 -0.38 -13.01
C SER A 128 -1.26 -1.90 -13.06
N HIS A 129 -0.32 -2.66 -12.50
CA HIS A 129 -0.33 -4.13 -12.55
C HIS A 129 -0.41 -4.69 -13.97
N SER A 130 0.21 -4.05 -14.95
CA SER A 130 0.20 -4.46 -16.36
C SER A 130 1.59 -4.72 -16.92
N SER A 131 2.56 -5.11 -16.08
CA SER A 131 3.95 -5.34 -16.48
C SER A 131 4.20 -6.66 -17.20
N GLY A 132 3.21 -7.55 -17.27
CA GLY A 132 3.40 -8.93 -17.74
C GLY A 132 4.05 -9.84 -16.70
N LEU A 133 4.33 -9.35 -15.49
CA LEU A 133 4.80 -10.17 -14.38
C LEU A 133 3.64 -10.97 -13.77
N GLY A 134 3.88 -12.26 -13.56
CA GLY A 134 3.01 -13.14 -12.78
C GLY A 134 3.21 -12.97 -11.27
N SER A 135 2.57 -13.85 -10.51
CA SER A 135 2.78 -13.98 -9.06
C SER A 135 3.81 -15.07 -8.77
N ASN A 136 4.54 -14.93 -7.66
CA ASN A 136 5.39 -15.99 -7.14
C ASN A 136 4.85 -16.47 -5.79
N TYR A 137 3.77 -17.25 -5.84
CA TYR A 137 3.05 -17.73 -4.66
C TYR A 137 3.94 -18.48 -3.67
N GLU A 138 4.94 -19.24 -4.14
CA GLU A 138 5.85 -19.96 -3.24
C GLU A 138 6.65 -18.99 -2.38
N GLU A 139 7.16 -17.87 -2.89
CA GLU A 139 7.79 -16.88 -2.01
C GLU A 139 6.75 -16.08 -1.22
N GLU A 140 5.68 -15.63 -1.87
CA GLU A 140 4.69 -14.71 -1.29
C GLU A 140 4.00 -15.27 -0.03
N PHE A 141 3.82 -16.60 0.08
CA PHE A 141 3.15 -17.24 1.22
C PHE A 141 4.06 -17.67 2.37
N HIS A 142 5.38 -17.55 2.25
CA HIS A 142 6.31 -17.83 3.36
C HIS A 142 6.54 -16.63 4.26
N HIS A 143 5.96 -15.47 3.92
CA HIS A 143 6.24 -14.20 4.58
C HIS A 143 5.40 -13.99 5.86
N GLY A 144 6.06 -13.65 6.97
CA GLY A 144 5.43 -13.28 8.24
C GLY A 144 5.14 -14.43 9.20
N MET A 145 5.69 -15.63 8.96
CA MET A 145 5.62 -16.74 9.91
C MET A 145 6.72 -16.66 10.98
N PRO A 146 6.53 -17.23 12.19
CA PRO A 146 7.58 -17.32 13.19
C PRO A 146 8.84 -18.00 12.61
N GLY A 147 9.98 -17.30 12.64
CA GLY A 147 11.25 -17.77 12.07
C GLY A 147 11.55 -17.28 10.65
N ASP A 148 10.66 -16.48 10.07
CA ASP A 148 10.89 -15.83 8.78
C ASP A 148 11.74 -14.55 8.92
N ASP A 149 12.87 -14.51 8.22
CA ASP A 149 13.76 -13.34 8.14
C ASP A 149 13.40 -12.38 7.00
N PHE A 150 12.27 -12.58 6.31
CA PHE A 150 11.82 -11.70 5.22
C PHE A 150 11.76 -10.23 5.63
N VAL A 151 11.35 -9.94 6.87
CA VAL A 151 11.28 -8.58 7.43
C VAL A 151 12.65 -7.88 7.49
N LYS A 152 13.75 -8.62 7.40
CA LYS A 152 15.13 -8.09 7.40
C LYS A 152 15.80 -8.12 6.02
N THR A 153 15.11 -8.60 4.99
CA THR A 153 15.68 -8.72 3.66
C THR A 153 15.60 -7.37 2.93
N ASN A 154 16.71 -6.90 2.37
CA ASN A 154 16.70 -5.73 1.49
C ASN A 154 15.95 -6.04 0.16
N LEU A 155 15.41 -5.01 -0.50
CA LEU A 155 14.63 -5.18 -1.74
C LEU A 155 15.44 -5.80 -2.89
N THR A 156 16.75 -5.61 -2.91
CA THR A 156 17.62 -6.25 -3.92
C THR A 156 17.58 -7.77 -3.80
N ASP A 157 17.72 -8.31 -2.60
CA ASP A 157 17.69 -9.76 -2.37
C ASP A 157 16.29 -10.33 -2.64
N VAL A 158 15.23 -9.58 -2.32
CA VAL A 158 13.84 -9.96 -2.65
C VAL A 158 13.66 -10.12 -4.17
N VAL A 159 14.06 -9.13 -4.97
CA VAL A 159 13.90 -9.24 -6.43
C VAL A 159 14.83 -10.28 -7.05
N LEU A 160 16.04 -10.47 -6.50
CA LEU A 160 16.98 -11.48 -6.96
C LEU A 160 16.43 -12.88 -6.70
N ARG A 161 15.81 -13.11 -5.55
CA ARG A 161 15.10 -14.36 -5.28
C ARG A 161 14.01 -14.62 -6.28
N TYR A 162 13.20 -13.62 -6.62
CA TYR A 162 12.20 -13.76 -7.68
C TYR A 162 12.83 -14.13 -9.03
N LEU A 163 13.95 -13.50 -9.41
CA LEU A 163 14.71 -13.85 -10.62
C LEU A 163 15.22 -15.29 -10.60
N LEU A 164 15.81 -15.73 -9.49
CA LEU A 164 16.45 -17.04 -9.35
C LEU A 164 15.44 -18.19 -9.23
N ASN A 165 14.31 -17.97 -8.56
CA ASN A 165 13.25 -18.96 -8.36
C ASN A 165 12.24 -19.00 -9.51
N LYS A 166 12.70 -18.70 -10.74
CA LYS A 166 11.90 -18.63 -11.98
C LYS A 166 10.72 -17.67 -11.86
N LEU A 167 10.98 -16.36 -12.07
CA LEU A 167 9.94 -15.36 -12.28
C LEU A 167 8.80 -15.92 -13.14
N SER A 168 7.58 -15.86 -12.59
CA SER A 168 6.38 -16.14 -13.36
C SER A 168 6.12 -14.98 -14.32
N TRP A 169 5.84 -15.30 -15.58
CA TRP A 169 5.54 -14.34 -16.64
C TRP A 169 4.20 -14.69 -17.26
N LEU A 170 3.43 -13.66 -17.61
CA LEU A 170 2.25 -13.82 -18.43
C LEU A 170 2.64 -14.11 -19.87
N SER A 171 1.68 -14.53 -20.68
CA SER A 171 1.93 -14.77 -22.11
C SER A 171 1.89 -13.47 -22.93
N GLU A 172 1.21 -12.47 -22.40
CA GLU A 172 0.91 -11.19 -23.01
C GLU A 172 2.03 -10.18 -22.81
N ALA A 173 2.23 -9.30 -23.79
CA ALA A 173 3.21 -8.24 -23.69
C ALA A 173 2.86 -7.24 -22.56
N PRO A 174 3.87 -6.59 -21.94
CA PRO A 174 3.63 -5.49 -21.00
C PRO A 174 2.69 -4.43 -21.58
N GLY A 175 1.70 -4.03 -20.79
CA GLY A 175 0.66 -3.04 -21.14
C GLY A 175 -0.65 -3.65 -21.66
N ASN A 176 -0.67 -4.92 -22.07
CA ASN A 176 -1.85 -5.49 -22.74
C ASN A 176 -2.92 -6.04 -21.78
N VAL A 177 -2.51 -6.51 -20.60
CA VAL A 177 -3.41 -7.09 -19.59
C VAL A 177 -3.05 -6.60 -18.19
N THR A 178 -4.04 -6.54 -17.32
CA THR A 178 -3.84 -6.27 -15.88
C THR A 178 -3.84 -7.58 -15.11
N TYR A 179 -2.79 -7.81 -14.34
CA TYR A 179 -2.60 -8.95 -13.46
C TYR A 179 -1.95 -8.49 -12.15
N TYR A 180 -2.67 -8.68 -11.05
CA TYR A 180 -2.18 -8.31 -9.73
C TYR A 180 -0.91 -9.11 -9.37
N THR A 181 0.14 -8.40 -8.95
CA THR A 181 1.44 -9.01 -8.64
C THR A 181 2.16 -8.27 -7.52
N ASN A 182 2.65 -9.02 -6.54
CA ASN A 182 3.53 -8.50 -5.48
C ASN A 182 4.97 -8.35 -5.99
N VAL A 183 5.40 -9.23 -6.89
CA VAL A 183 6.69 -9.18 -7.58
C VAL A 183 6.87 -7.84 -8.29
N GLY A 184 5.86 -7.40 -9.06
CA GLY A 184 5.90 -6.09 -9.72
C GLY A 184 6.05 -4.94 -8.73
N ALA A 185 5.34 -4.98 -7.59
CA ALA A 185 5.46 -3.94 -6.57
C ALA A 185 6.87 -3.87 -5.96
N ALA A 186 7.52 -5.01 -5.71
CA ALA A 186 8.90 -5.06 -5.22
C ALA A 186 9.88 -4.43 -6.22
N TRP A 187 9.71 -4.70 -7.53
CA TRP A 187 10.50 -4.05 -8.58
C TRP A 187 10.30 -2.53 -8.62
N GLY A 188 9.06 -2.06 -8.44
CA GLY A 188 8.76 -0.63 -8.35
C GLY A 188 9.43 0.05 -7.16
N ALA A 189 9.35 -0.59 -5.98
CA ALA A 189 10.02 -0.10 -4.78
C ALA A 189 11.55 -0.07 -4.94
N LEU A 190 12.16 -1.09 -5.54
CA LEU A 190 13.60 -1.10 -5.81
C LEU A 190 14.01 0.02 -6.76
N ALA A 191 13.24 0.29 -7.82
CA ALA A 191 13.53 1.41 -8.71
C ALA A 191 13.50 2.75 -7.96
N ILE A 192 12.57 2.95 -7.02
CA ILE A 192 12.52 4.13 -6.14
C ILE A 192 13.80 4.22 -5.28
N GLU A 193 14.30 3.11 -4.74
CA GLU A 193 15.56 3.11 -3.99
C GLU A 193 16.73 3.58 -4.86
N ARG A 194 16.83 3.05 -6.09
CA ARG A 194 17.92 3.39 -7.00
C ARG A 194 17.87 4.84 -7.45
N ILE A 195 16.69 5.39 -7.70
CA ILE A 195 16.53 6.80 -8.10
C ILE A 195 16.86 7.74 -6.95
N SER A 196 16.39 7.41 -5.74
CA SER A 196 16.49 8.31 -4.59
C SER A 196 17.79 8.20 -3.81
N GLY A 197 18.49 7.07 -3.91
CA GLY A 197 19.65 6.74 -3.08
C GLY A 197 19.30 6.39 -1.62
N LEU A 198 18.02 6.24 -1.30
CA LEU A 198 17.53 5.84 0.03
C LEU A 198 16.95 4.43 -0.04
N THR A 199 16.98 3.68 1.07
CA THR A 199 16.13 2.50 1.16
C THR A 199 14.66 2.91 1.08
N PHE A 200 13.77 2.02 0.63
CA PHE A 200 12.38 2.37 0.41
C PHE A 200 11.70 2.79 1.72
N GLU A 201 12.03 2.12 2.83
CA GLU A 201 11.53 2.46 4.17
C GLU A 201 11.99 3.86 4.59
N ASN A 202 13.24 4.20 4.30
CA ASN A 202 13.78 5.53 4.60
C ASN A 202 13.17 6.61 3.69
N TYR A 203 12.90 6.30 2.43
CA TYR A 203 12.18 7.21 1.55
C TYR A 203 10.77 7.48 2.10
N VAL A 204 10.00 6.44 2.41
CA VAL A 204 8.65 6.57 2.95
C VAL A 204 8.66 7.35 4.25
N ARG A 205 9.57 7.03 5.19
CA ARG A 205 9.70 7.77 6.45
C ARG A 205 9.99 9.25 6.20
N GLN A 206 11.10 9.55 5.52
CA GLN A 206 11.60 10.92 5.40
C GLN A 206 10.79 11.80 4.44
N ARG A 207 10.12 11.22 3.44
CA ARG A 207 9.46 11.96 2.35
C ARG A 207 7.93 11.91 2.41
N ILE A 208 7.36 11.00 3.20
CA ILE A 208 5.91 10.83 3.31
C ILE A 208 5.46 10.92 4.77
N LEU A 209 5.99 10.09 5.68
CA LEU A 209 5.48 10.00 7.05
C LEU A 209 5.88 11.19 7.92
N ASP A 210 7.18 11.54 7.96
CA ASP A 210 7.68 12.65 8.78
C ASP A 210 7.03 14.00 8.40
N PRO A 211 6.87 14.37 7.10
CA PRO A 211 6.18 15.60 6.72
C PRO A 211 4.69 15.62 7.09
N LEU A 212 4.06 14.45 7.24
CA LEU A 212 2.68 14.31 7.69
C LEU A 212 2.56 14.21 9.22
N GLY A 213 3.67 14.23 9.96
CA GLY A 213 3.69 14.08 11.41
C GLY A 213 3.34 12.67 11.90
N ILE A 214 3.47 11.66 11.04
CA ILE A 214 3.18 10.25 11.38
C ILE A 214 4.44 9.63 11.97
N SER A 215 4.47 9.47 13.30
CA SER A 215 5.57 8.78 14.00
C SER A 215 5.39 7.26 13.96
N THR A 216 6.43 6.54 13.52
CA THR A 216 6.51 5.06 13.52
C THR A 216 7.44 4.54 14.59
#